data_AF-A0A7C3DJ18-F1
#
_entry.id   AF-A0A7C3DJ18-F1
#
_cell.length_a   1.000
_cell.length_b   1.000
_cell.length_c   1.000
_cell.angle_alpha   90.00
_cell.angle_beta   90.00
_cell.angle_gamma   90.00
#
_symmetry.space_group_name_H-M   'P 1'
#
loop_
_entity.id
_entity.type
_entity.pdbx_description
1 polymer ?
#
loop_
_entity_poly.entity_id
_entity_poly.type
_entity_poly.pdbx_seq_one_letter_code
_entity_poly.pdbx_strand_id
1 'polypeptide(L)'
;MRRGLWFSLLACLAFVGLAQAQSPFSVGMAYAAETQPPERPSWDRLLFGPAPEGYRGLAISTRLLAWSVPWTLVGSTVGLTSDDPWQRSFWLTNSVWAAVNSGIALVGLLGPEPGKDSLRNLLYINAGLDLLYIAGGVVLALQPDPRSQGAGWAIALQGAWLLLFDLFNALALESP
;
A
#
# COMPACT_ATOMS: atom_id res chain seq x y z
N MET A 1 -14.05 -15.77 -21.93
CA MET A 1 -13.59 -15.19 -20.65
C MET A 1 -12.18 -14.63 -20.81
N ARG A 2 -12.01 -13.38 -21.26
CA ARG A 2 -10.67 -12.79 -21.50
C ARG A 2 -10.61 -11.25 -21.38
N ARG A 3 -11.63 -10.62 -20.79
CA ARG A 3 -11.77 -9.15 -20.76
C ARG A 3 -11.50 -8.49 -19.39
N GLY A 4 -11.38 -9.26 -18.31
CA GLY A 4 -11.21 -8.70 -16.94
C GLY A 4 -9.76 -8.41 -16.51
N LEU A 5 -8.76 -9.07 -17.11
CA LEU A 5 -7.36 -8.97 -16.70
C LEU A 5 -6.66 -7.67 -17.15
N TRP A 6 -7.24 -6.92 -18.08
CA TRP A 6 -6.61 -5.73 -18.66
C TRP A 6 -6.77 -4.47 -17.79
N PHE A 7 -7.84 -4.38 -17.00
CA PHE A 7 -8.10 -3.20 -16.16
C PHE A 7 -7.15 -3.11 -14.95
N SER A 8 -6.78 -4.24 -14.36
CA SER A 8 -5.84 -4.27 -13.21
C SER A 8 -4.39 -3.98 -13.61
N LEU A 9 -3.99 -4.34 -14.83
CA LEU A 9 -2.65 -4.09 -15.37
C LEU A 9 -2.44 -2.63 -15.81
N LEU A 10 -3.51 -1.96 -16.30
CA LEU A 10 -3.46 -0.55 -16.69
C LEU A 10 -3.35 0.40 -15.50
N ALA A 11 -3.96 0.06 -14.36
CA ALA A 11 -3.84 0.84 -13.12
C ALA A 11 -2.40 0.82 -12.56
N CYS A 12 -1.71 -0.32 -12.61
CA CYS A 12 -0.31 -0.42 -12.20
C CYS A 12 0.65 0.36 -13.10
N LEU A 13 0.42 0.39 -14.42
CA LEU A 13 1.28 1.11 -15.36
C LEU A 13 1.07 2.63 -15.33
N ALA A 14 -0.15 3.10 -15.03
CA ALA A 14 -0.41 4.53 -14.86
C ALA A 14 0.29 5.12 -13.63
N PHE A 15 0.41 4.35 -12.54
CA PHE A 15 1.08 4.79 -11.31
C PHE A 15 2.61 4.90 -11.46
N VAL A 16 3.24 3.97 -12.17
CA VAL A 16 4.69 4.03 -12.45
C VAL A 16 5.02 5.16 -13.44
N GLY A 17 4.16 5.41 -14.42
CA GLY A 17 4.37 6.46 -15.43
C GLY A 17 4.30 7.89 -14.90
N LEU A 18 3.42 8.16 -13.92
CA LEU A 18 3.29 9.50 -13.34
C LEU A 18 4.43 9.84 -12.35
N ALA A 19 4.99 8.85 -11.67
CA ALA A 19 6.13 9.04 -10.76
C ALA A 19 7.45 9.39 -11.48
N GLN A 20 7.59 8.99 -12.75
CA GLN A 20 8.81 9.24 -13.53
C GLN A 20 8.82 10.59 -14.27
N ALA A 21 7.67 11.25 -14.41
CA ALA A 21 7.53 12.43 -15.28
C ALA A 21 8.01 13.76 -14.65
N GLN A 22 8.49 13.76 -13.40
CA GLN A 22 8.79 14.99 -12.65
C GLN A 22 10.29 15.27 -12.41
N SER A 23 11.21 14.59 -13.09
CA SER A 23 12.65 14.80 -12.91
C SER A 23 13.29 15.51 -14.12
N PRO A 24 13.37 16.84 -14.17
CA PRO A 24 14.36 17.49 -15.01
C PRO A 24 15.72 17.31 -14.31
N PHE A 25 16.62 16.57 -14.95
CA PHE A 25 18.03 16.54 -14.57
C PHE A 25 18.56 17.99 -14.52
N SER A 26 18.96 18.46 -13.34
CA SER A 26 19.79 19.65 -13.19
C SER A 26 21.00 19.28 -12.36
N VAL A 27 22.12 19.07 -13.05
CA VAL A 27 23.45 18.92 -12.45
C VAL A 27 23.85 20.29 -11.90
N GLY A 28 23.75 20.44 -10.58
CA GLY A 28 24.25 21.59 -9.84
C GLY A 28 25.13 21.09 -8.69
N MET A 29 26.44 21.05 -8.92
CA MET A 29 27.45 20.85 -7.88
C MET A 29 27.47 22.08 -6.97
N ALA A 30 26.60 22.11 -5.97
CA ALA A 30 26.73 23.01 -4.83
C ALA A 30 27.20 22.16 -3.65
N TYR A 31 28.48 22.32 -3.28
CA TYR A 31 29.02 21.85 -2.02
C TYR A 31 28.37 22.64 -0.87
N ALA A 32 27.14 22.27 -0.51
CA ALA A 32 26.52 22.71 0.72
C ALA A 32 27.12 21.88 1.86
N ALA A 33 27.51 22.56 2.94
CA ALA A 33 28.14 21.98 4.12
C ALA A 33 27.49 20.66 4.54
N GLU A 34 28.30 19.62 4.80
CA GLU A 34 27.85 18.35 5.38
C GLU A 34 27.29 18.60 6.79
N THR A 35 26.03 19.01 6.87
CA THR A 35 25.20 18.67 8.01
C THR A 35 25.11 17.15 8.00
N GLN A 36 25.73 16.51 8.99
CA GLN A 36 25.57 15.07 9.24
C GLN A 36 24.11 14.70 9.01
N PRO A 37 23.80 13.70 8.14
CA PRO A 37 22.42 13.31 7.91
C PRO A 37 21.81 12.97 9.28
N PRO A 38 20.58 13.46 9.55
CA PRO A 38 19.96 13.27 10.85
C PRO A 38 20.00 11.78 11.22
N GLU A 39 20.38 11.48 12.47
CA GLU A 39 20.49 10.10 12.93
C GLU A 39 19.22 9.30 12.61
N ARG A 40 19.38 8.10 12.04
CA ARG A 40 18.24 7.29 11.63
C ARG A 40 17.37 6.96 12.85
N PRO A 41 16.05 7.18 12.79
CA PRO A 41 15.15 6.81 13.88
C PRO A 41 15.22 5.33 14.23
N SER A 42 15.02 5.00 15.51
CA SER A 42 14.94 3.61 15.98
C SER A 42 13.76 2.87 15.35
N TRP A 43 13.85 1.54 15.28
CA TRP A 43 12.78 0.68 14.76
C TRP A 43 11.47 0.87 15.52
N ASP A 44 11.52 0.98 16.85
CA ASP A 44 10.33 1.21 17.68
C ASP A 44 9.63 2.52 17.31
N ARG A 45 10.42 3.57 17.03
CA ARG A 45 9.90 4.87 16.60
C ARG A 45 9.29 4.79 15.21
N LEU A 46 9.91 4.07 14.28
CA LEU A 46 9.37 3.87 12.93
C LEU A 46 8.07 3.06 12.96
N LEU A 47 7.99 2.01 13.77
CA LEU A 47 6.85 1.10 13.81
C LEU A 47 5.65 1.66 14.59
N PHE A 48 5.89 2.26 15.76
CA PHE A 48 4.83 2.56 16.72
C PHE A 48 4.70 4.04 17.11
N GLY A 49 5.71 4.86 16.85
CA GLY A 49 5.71 6.28 17.20
C GLY A 49 5.06 7.18 16.14
N PRO A 50 4.94 8.50 16.39
CA PRO A 50 4.64 9.47 15.35
C PRO A 50 5.71 9.42 14.24
N ALA A 51 5.28 9.57 12.99
CA ALA A 51 6.18 9.52 11.83
C ALA A 51 7.23 10.65 11.94
N PRO A 52 8.54 10.35 12.05
CA PRO A 52 9.55 11.37 12.29
C PRO A 52 9.72 12.30 11.10
N GLU A 53 10.04 13.57 11.35
CA GLU A 53 10.34 14.51 10.26
C GLU A 53 11.54 14.04 9.43
N GLY A 54 11.45 14.15 8.11
CA GLY A 54 12.46 13.61 7.19
C GLY A 54 12.46 12.08 7.04
N TYR A 55 11.55 11.36 7.71
CA TYR A 55 11.43 9.89 7.67
C TYR A 55 9.96 9.42 7.66
N ARG A 56 9.04 10.25 7.18
CA ARG A 56 7.59 9.97 7.14
C ARG A 56 7.29 8.86 6.14
N GLY A 57 7.83 8.95 4.93
CA GLY A 57 7.73 7.93 3.90
C GLY A 57 8.34 6.61 4.37
N LEU A 58 9.54 6.67 4.97
CA LEU A 58 10.19 5.50 5.57
C LEU A 58 9.32 4.85 6.65
N ALA A 59 8.78 5.62 7.60
CA ALA A 59 7.97 5.11 8.70
C ALA A 59 6.67 4.46 8.21
N ILE A 60 5.95 5.14 7.31
CA ILE A 60 4.69 4.64 6.73
C ILE A 60 4.95 3.35 5.94
N SER A 61 6.01 3.32 5.12
CA SER A 61 6.40 2.13 4.36
C SER A 61 6.80 0.97 5.27
N THR A 62 7.53 1.25 6.36
CA THR A 62 7.91 0.22 7.35
C THR A 62 6.68 -0.41 7.99
N ARG A 63 5.68 0.39 8.37
CA ARG A 63 4.43 -0.10 8.97
C ARG A 63 3.61 -0.91 7.98
N LEU A 64 3.49 -0.43 6.74
CA LEU A 64 2.79 -1.14 5.69
C LEU A 64 3.43 -2.51 5.45
N LEU A 65 4.77 -2.56 5.35
CA LEU A 65 5.51 -3.82 5.17
C LEU A 65 5.33 -4.77 6.36
N ALA A 66 5.41 -4.24 7.59
CA ALA A 66 5.23 -5.01 8.81
C ALA A 66 3.84 -5.65 8.91
N TRP A 67 2.81 -4.99 8.37
CA TRP A 67 1.48 -5.55 8.26
C TRP A 67 1.36 -6.52 7.09
N SER A 68 1.84 -6.15 5.90
CA SER A 68 1.53 -6.87 4.66
C SER A 68 2.30 -8.18 4.48
N VAL A 69 3.55 -8.27 4.97
CA VAL A 69 4.36 -9.49 4.81
C VAL A 69 3.75 -10.67 5.58
N PRO A 70 3.40 -10.57 6.88
CA PRO A 70 2.72 -11.66 7.59
C PRO A 70 1.44 -12.12 6.88
N TRP A 71 0.61 -11.19 6.40
CA TRP A 71 -0.65 -11.53 5.72
C TRP A 71 -0.46 -12.19 4.36
N THR A 72 0.63 -11.86 3.65
CA THR A 72 1.04 -12.56 2.43
C THR A 72 1.37 -14.02 2.73
N LEU A 73 2.15 -14.27 3.79
CA LEU A 73 2.59 -15.61 4.17
C LEU A 73 1.43 -16.48 4.68
N VAL A 74 0.61 -15.92 5.58
CA VAL A 74 -0.58 -16.60 6.12
C VAL A 74 -1.57 -16.89 4.99
N GLY A 75 -1.90 -15.89 4.16
CA GLY A 75 -2.83 -16.07 3.05
C GLY A 75 -2.35 -17.09 2.01
N SER A 76 -1.05 -17.11 1.71
CA SER A 76 -0.48 -18.13 0.82
C SER A 76 -0.60 -19.53 1.42
N THR A 77 -0.25 -19.67 2.70
CA THR A 77 -0.24 -20.97 3.38
C THR A 77 -1.65 -21.54 3.50
N VAL A 78 -2.60 -20.75 4.00
CA VAL A 78 -3.99 -21.19 4.18
C VAL A 78 -4.67 -21.34 2.82
N GLY A 79 -4.47 -20.38 1.90
CA GLY A 79 -5.09 -20.40 0.60
C GLY A 79 -4.65 -21.59 -0.27
N LEU A 80 -3.37 -21.96 -0.24
CA LEU A 80 -2.87 -23.08 -1.04
C LEU A 80 -3.29 -24.44 -0.48
N THR A 81 -3.47 -24.55 0.84
CA THR A 81 -3.82 -25.82 1.52
C THR A 81 -5.32 -26.01 1.73
N SER A 82 -6.14 -24.98 1.50
CA SER A 82 -7.59 -25.08 1.67
C SER A 82 -8.28 -25.76 0.48
N ASP A 83 -9.12 -26.74 0.79
CA ASP A 83 -10.04 -27.41 -0.15
C ASP A 83 -11.39 -26.69 -0.26
N ASP A 84 -11.75 -25.85 0.71
CA ASP A 84 -12.98 -25.07 0.68
C ASP A 84 -12.85 -23.92 -0.33
N PRO A 85 -13.71 -23.84 -1.37
CA PRO A 85 -13.57 -22.85 -2.44
C PRO A 85 -13.66 -21.39 -1.96
N TRP A 86 -14.43 -21.13 -0.90
CA TRP A 86 -14.57 -19.81 -0.32
C TRP A 86 -13.29 -19.40 0.41
N GLN A 87 -12.81 -20.24 1.33
CA GLN A 87 -11.58 -20.01 2.10
C GLN A 87 -10.37 -19.90 1.18
N ARG A 88 -10.21 -20.82 0.22
CA ARG A 88 -9.15 -20.75 -0.78
C ARG A 88 -9.15 -19.42 -1.52
N SER A 89 -10.31 -18.98 -1.99
CA SER A 89 -10.43 -17.71 -2.72
C SER A 89 -10.14 -16.50 -1.83
N PHE A 90 -10.67 -16.48 -0.60
CA PHE A 90 -10.43 -15.44 0.38
C PHE A 90 -8.93 -15.28 0.68
N TRP A 91 -8.27 -16.37 1.08
CA TRP A 91 -6.88 -16.32 1.52
C TRP A 91 -5.88 -16.09 0.38
N LEU A 92 -6.13 -16.64 -0.81
CA LEU A 92 -5.28 -16.35 -1.97
C LEU A 92 -5.45 -14.91 -2.45
N THR A 93 -6.68 -14.38 -2.47
CA THR A 93 -6.93 -12.97 -2.81
C THR A 93 -6.26 -12.06 -1.78
N ASN A 94 -6.39 -12.38 -0.49
CA ASN A 94 -5.73 -11.65 0.58
C ASN A 94 -4.19 -11.67 0.42
N SER A 95 -3.62 -12.83 0.11
CA SER A 95 -2.19 -12.99 -0.12
C SER A 95 -1.69 -12.11 -1.27
N VAL A 96 -2.37 -12.15 -2.42
CA VAL A 96 -1.96 -11.38 -3.60
C VAL A 96 -1.97 -9.88 -3.31
N TRP A 97 -3.02 -9.36 -2.68
CA TRP A 97 -3.10 -7.93 -2.36
C TRP A 97 -2.09 -7.52 -1.28
N ALA A 98 -1.85 -8.36 -0.28
CA ALA A 98 -0.82 -8.12 0.72
C ALA A 98 0.59 -8.15 0.09
N ALA A 99 0.83 -9.00 -0.91
CA ALA A 99 2.09 -9.03 -1.64
C ALA A 99 2.30 -7.75 -2.45
N VAL A 100 1.25 -7.23 -3.11
CA VAL A 100 1.30 -5.93 -3.81
C VAL A 100 1.66 -4.80 -2.84
N ASN A 101 1.00 -4.74 -1.68
CA ASN A 101 1.31 -3.75 -0.64
C ASN A 101 2.74 -3.87 -0.12
N SER A 102 3.24 -5.10 0.02
CA SER A 102 4.65 -5.34 0.37
C SER A 102 5.60 -4.77 -0.69
N GLY A 103 5.27 -4.93 -1.98
CA GLY A 103 6.03 -4.34 -3.08
C GLY A 103 6.01 -2.81 -3.06
N ILE A 104 4.84 -2.19 -2.85
CA ILE A 104 4.70 -0.73 -2.71
C ILE A 104 5.53 -0.22 -1.53
N ALA A 105 5.43 -0.89 -0.38
CA ALA A 105 6.20 -0.55 0.80
C ALA A 105 7.72 -0.66 0.56
N LEU A 106 8.19 -1.71 -0.13
CA LEU A 106 9.61 -1.83 -0.51
C LEU A 106 10.06 -0.69 -1.42
N VAL A 107 9.25 -0.28 -2.40
CA VAL A 107 9.55 0.91 -3.21
C VAL A 107 9.65 2.16 -2.34
N GLY A 108 8.74 2.34 -1.38
CA GLY A 108 8.80 3.47 -0.45
C GLY A 108 10.00 3.43 0.51
N LEU A 109 10.48 2.24 0.89
CA LEU A 109 11.69 2.07 1.73
C LEU A 109 12.99 2.35 0.96
N LEU A 110 13.02 2.05 -0.34
CA LEU A 110 14.21 2.17 -1.19
C LEU A 110 14.24 3.50 -1.97
N GLY A 111 13.10 4.18 -2.07
CA GLY A 111 12.95 5.46 -2.74
C GLY A 111 13.42 6.66 -1.89
N PRO A 112 13.55 7.84 -2.52
CA PRO A 112 13.81 9.07 -1.78
C PRO A 112 12.64 9.41 -0.86
N GLU A 113 12.93 10.08 0.26
CA GLU A 113 11.90 10.57 1.18
C GLU A 113 10.99 11.58 0.45
N PRO A 114 9.67 11.33 0.39
CA PRO A 114 8.75 12.23 -0.29
C PRO A 114 8.49 13.50 0.52
N GLY A 115 8.18 14.59 -0.16
CA GLY A 115 7.73 15.83 0.50
C GLY A 115 6.41 15.61 1.26
N LYS A 116 6.25 16.25 2.43
CA LYS A 116 5.08 16.14 3.33
C LYS A 116 3.75 16.26 2.58
N ASP A 117 3.60 17.31 1.77
CA ASP A 117 2.36 17.58 1.02
C ASP A 117 2.11 16.56 -0.09
N SER A 118 3.16 16.14 -0.80
CA SER A 118 3.04 15.13 -1.84
C SER A 118 2.61 13.79 -1.24
N LEU A 119 3.20 13.39 -0.12
CA LEU A 119 2.86 12.16 0.59
C LEU A 119 1.42 12.20 1.10
N ARG A 120 1.01 13.30 1.74
CA ARG A 120 -0.37 13.49 2.20
C ARG A 120 -1.39 13.37 1.06
N ASN A 121 -1.14 14.04 -0.06
CA ASN A 121 -2.04 14.00 -1.21
C ASN A 121 -2.13 12.59 -1.80
N LEU A 122 -1.01 11.86 -1.86
CA LEU A 122 -0.99 10.48 -2.31
C LEU A 122 -1.85 9.58 -1.39
N LEU A 123 -1.73 9.72 -0.07
CA LEU A 123 -2.54 8.96 0.88
C LEU A 123 -4.03 9.26 0.74
N TYR A 124 -4.43 10.52 0.51
CA TYR A 124 -5.84 10.84 0.26
C TYR A 124 -6.37 10.26 -1.05
N ILE A 125 -5.56 10.26 -2.10
CA ILE A 125 -5.92 9.62 -3.37
C ILE A 125 -6.12 8.12 -3.15
N ASN A 126 -5.20 7.46 -2.44
CA ASN A 126 -5.31 6.02 -2.14
C ASN A 126 -6.53 5.71 -1.26
N ALA A 127 -6.80 6.50 -0.21
CA ALA A 127 -8.02 6.37 0.58
C ALA A 127 -9.29 6.46 -0.29
N GLY A 128 -9.30 7.36 -1.29
CA GLY A 128 -10.38 7.42 -2.28
C GLY A 128 -10.50 6.15 -3.12
N LEU A 129 -9.36 5.57 -3.54
CA LEU A 129 -9.33 4.30 -4.28
C LEU A 129 -9.79 3.12 -3.40
N ASP A 130 -9.45 3.10 -2.11
CA ASP A 130 -9.89 2.06 -1.18
C ASP A 130 -11.40 2.00 -1.05
N LEU A 131 -12.09 3.14 -1.05
CA LEU A 131 -13.55 3.17 -1.10
C LEU A 131 -14.11 2.48 -2.35
N LEU A 132 -13.48 2.69 -3.51
CA LEU A 132 -13.86 2.02 -4.75
C LEU A 132 -13.57 0.52 -4.69
N TYR A 133 -12.43 0.12 -4.12
CA TYR A 133 -12.09 -1.29 -3.93
C TYR A 133 -13.08 -1.97 -2.98
N ILE A 134 -13.42 -1.36 -1.84
CA ILE A 134 -14.42 -1.87 -0.90
C ILE A 134 -15.76 -2.06 -1.59
N ALA A 135 -16.23 -1.06 -2.34
CA ALA A 135 -17.49 -1.16 -3.09
C ALA A 135 -17.46 -2.33 -4.09
N GLY A 136 -16.37 -2.49 -4.85
CA GLY A 136 -16.17 -3.62 -5.76
C GLY A 136 -16.11 -4.96 -5.02
N GLY A 137 -15.45 -5.01 -3.88
CA GLY A 137 -15.37 -6.17 -2.99
C GLY A 137 -16.74 -6.59 -2.48
N VAL A 138 -17.57 -5.65 -2.03
CA VAL A 138 -18.96 -5.91 -1.59
C VAL A 138 -19.80 -6.43 -2.75
N VAL A 139 -19.73 -5.81 -3.93
CA VAL A 139 -20.46 -6.28 -5.12
C VAL A 139 -20.08 -7.73 -5.47
N LEU A 140 -18.80 -8.07 -5.37
CA LEU A 140 -18.30 -9.42 -5.60
C LEU A 140 -18.71 -10.38 -4.46
N ALA A 141 -18.72 -9.91 -3.22
CA ALA A 141 -19.10 -10.67 -2.02
C ALA A 141 -20.58 -11.07 -2.01
N LEU A 142 -21.43 -10.33 -2.72
CA LEU A 142 -22.86 -10.60 -2.84
C LEU A 142 -23.21 -11.56 -4.00
N GLN A 143 -22.23 -11.99 -4.79
CA GLN A 143 -22.46 -13.00 -5.83
C GLN A 143 -22.77 -14.38 -5.22
N PRO A 144 -23.53 -15.25 -5.91
CA PRO A 144 -23.89 -16.57 -5.37
C PRO A 144 -22.74 -17.59 -5.40
N ASP A 145 -21.67 -17.33 -6.15
CA ASP A 145 -20.52 -18.22 -6.29
C ASP A 145 -19.56 -18.10 -5.07
N PRO A 146 -19.24 -19.19 -4.35
CA PRO A 146 -18.39 -19.15 -3.16
C PRO A 146 -16.99 -18.56 -3.39
N ARG A 147 -16.41 -18.73 -4.58
CA ARG A 147 -15.10 -18.16 -4.90
C ARG A 147 -15.18 -16.64 -5.01
N SER A 148 -16.21 -16.15 -5.70
CA SER A 148 -16.52 -14.72 -5.78
C SER A 148 -16.75 -14.15 -4.38
N GLN A 149 -17.53 -14.83 -3.54
CA GLN A 149 -17.75 -14.40 -2.16
C GLN A 149 -16.45 -14.26 -1.35
N GLY A 150 -15.60 -15.29 -1.39
CA GLY A 150 -14.32 -15.27 -0.67
C GLY A 150 -13.42 -14.13 -1.14
N ALA A 151 -13.27 -13.96 -2.46
CA ALA A 151 -12.47 -12.86 -3.02
C ALA A 151 -13.06 -11.49 -2.66
N GLY A 152 -14.37 -11.33 -2.74
CA GLY A 152 -15.06 -10.09 -2.41
C GLY A 152 -14.89 -9.67 -0.96
N TRP A 153 -15.06 -10.60 -0.02
CA TRP A 153 -14.82 -10.35 1.40
C TRP A 153 -13.35 -10.03 1.70
N ALA A 154 -12.40 -10.70 1.04
CA ALA A 154 -10.98 -10.38 1.18
C ALA A 154 -10.67 -8.94 0.73
N ILE A 155 -11.19 -8.53 -0.43
CA ILE A 155 -11.03 -7.17 -0.95
C ILE A 155 -11.68 -6.14 -0.02
N ALA A 156 -12.91 -6.39 0.44
CA ALA A 156 -13.63 -5.45 1.30
C ALA A 156 -12.93 -5.26 2.66
N LEU A 157 -12.48 -6.34 3.30
CA LEU A 157 -11.79 -6.27 4.60
C LEU A 157 -10.40 -5.63 4.47
N GLN A 158 -9.62 -5.98 3.46
CA GLN A 158 -8.33 -5.32 3.23
C GLN A 158 -8.49 -3.85 2.87
N GLY A 159 -9.41 -3.53 1.95
CA GLY A 159 -9.67 -2.15 1.56
C GLY A 159 -10.13 -1.31 2.76
N ALA A 160 -10.95 -1.86 3.66
CA ALA A 160 -11.36 -1.16 4.88
C ALA A 160 -10.17 -0.87 5.81
N TRP A 161 -9.25 -1.82 5.97
CA TRP A 161 -8.03 -1.58 6.74
C TRP A 161 -7.12 -0.53 6.08
N LEU A 162 -6.88 -0.63 4.77
CA LEU A 162 -6.03 0.30 4.02
C LEU A 162 -6.61 1.72 4.04
N LEU A 163 -7.93 1.85 3.90
CA LEU A 163 -8.63 3.12 4.03
C LEU A 163 -8.33 3.79 5.38
N LEU A 164 -8.45 3.03 6.48
CA LEU A 164 -8.15 3.53 7.81
C LEU A 164 -6.67 3.89 7.97
N PHE A 165 -5.78 3.05 7.43
CA PHE A 165 -4.35 3.28 7.44
C PHE A 165 -3.98 4.57 6.71
N ASP A 166 -4.48 4.77 5.49
CA ASP A 166 -4.16 5.92 4.66
C ASP A 166 -4.77 7.20 5.22
N LEU A 167 -6.04 7.18 5.66
CA LEU A 167 -6.67 8.33 6.30
C LEU A 167 -5.95 8.72 7.59
N PHE A 168 -5.62 7.76 8.46
CA PHE A 168 -4.90 8.04 9.69
C PHE A 168 -3.56 8.73 9.42
N ASN A 169 -2.79 8.23 8.46
CA ASN A 169 -1.50 8.81 8.11
C ASN A 169 -1.65 10.16 7.39
N ALA A 170 -2.64 10.33 6.50
CA ALA A 170 -2.89 11.61 5.83
C ALA A 170 -3.26 12.71 6.83
N LEU A 171 -4.17 12.42 7.77
CA LEU A 171 -4.60 13.34 8.82
C LEU A 171 -3.45 13.68 9.78
N ALA A 172 -2.61 12.70 10.13
CA ALA A 172 -1.42 12.94 10.95
C ALA A 172 -0.43 13.92 10.28
N LEU A 173 -0.43 14.00 8.94
CA LEU A 173 0.39 14.95 8.18
C LEU A 173 -0.26 16.33 8.02
N GLU A 174 -1.51 16.53 8.41
CA GLU A 174 -2.13 17.87 8.42
C GLU A 174 -1.72 18.69 9.63
N SER A 175 -1.39 18.03 10.73
CA SER A 175 -0.90 18.68 11.94
C SER A 175 0.33 19.55 11.62
N PRO A 176 0.39 20.79 12.14
CA PRO A 176 1.51 21.72 11.95
C PRO A 176 2.86 21.04 12.23
#